data_AF-A0A2H0PMQ6-F1
#
_entry.id   AF-A0A2H0PMQ6-F1
#
_cell.length_a   1.000
_cell.length_b   1.000
_cell.length_c   1.000
_cell.angle_alpha   90.00
_cell.angle_beta   90.00
_cell.angle_gamma   90.00
#
_symmetry.space_group_name_H-M   'P 1'
#
loop_
_entity.id
_entity.type
_entity.pdbx_description
1 polymer ?
#
loop_
_entity_poly.entity_id
_entity_poly.type
_entity_poly.pdbx_seq_one_letter_code
_entity_poly.pdbx_strand_id
1 'polypeptide(L)'
;MSSRIGVFILGFLICFVFLIGIGLFQSTFSDYLFKSDRNKINSSSTTLGAFHKDARQIKWVLPDNPIQIVQVCKGFLPEDFGYQEATPKVFVFLASNDIDPKIITARFRPNERINPGAQEISSVDALELDWNFPENLERKFFRAEHGNIEALSEFDQKNETRRLDNILEEASFLCTQSVVDPFQQELEMEKVQLAILANAKSFVSIEWPEDDSRAEVDILYELNDRIFRTRLPLDLTI
;
A
#
# COMPACT_ATOMS: atom_id res chain seq x y z
N MET A 1 -15.83 -59.64 -25.56
CA MET A 1 -15.35 -58.27 -25.80
C MET A 1 -16.41 -57.17 -25.56
N SER A 2 -17.67 -57.47 -25.17
CA SER A 2 -18.76 -56.48 -25.13
C SER A 2 -18.99 -55.71 -23.81
N SER A 3 -18.28 -56.00 -22.71
CA SER A 3 -18.53 -55.36 -21.39
C SER A 3 -17.67 -54.10 -21.13
N ARG A 4 -16.52 -53.96 -21.79
CA ARG A 4 -15.59 -52.83 -21.53
C ARG A 4 -16.03 -51.53 -22.22
N ILE A 5 -16.65 -51.64 -23.40
CA ILE A 5 -17.11 -50.48 -24.18
C ILE A 5 -18.22 -49.72 -23.42
N GLY A 6 -19.12 -50.41 -22.73
CA GLY A 6 -20.18 -49.78 -21.94
C GLY A 6 -19.64 -48.91 -20.79
N VAL A 7 -18.55 -49.34 -20.14
CA VAL A 7 -17.90 -48.58 -19.06
C VAL A 7 -17.25 -47.30 -19.59
N PHE A 8 -16.62 -47.36 -20.76
CA PHE A 8 -16.03 -46.17 -21.39
C PHE A 8 -17.08 -45.15 -21.82
N ILE A 9 -18.20 -45.60 -22.40
CA ILE A 9 -19.29 -44.71 -22.79
C ILE A 9 -19.91 -44.04 -21.56
N LEU A 10 -20.13 -44.81 -20.48
CA LEU A 10 -20.68 -44.27 -19.24
C LEU A 10 -19.72 -43.25 -18.59
N GLY A 11 -18.42 -43.54 -18.54
CA GLY A 11 -17.41 -42.62 -18.01
C GLY A 11 -17.32 -41.32 -18.81
N PHE A 12 -17.38 -41.40 -20.14
CA PHE A 12 -17.38 -40.22 -21.00
C PHE A 12 -18.61 -39.35 -20.78
N LEU A 13 -19.79 -39.97 -20.63
CA LEU A 13 -21.05 -39.26 -20.36
C LEU A 13 -21.02 -38.50 -19.03
N ILE A 14 -20.45 -39.12 -17.98
CA ILE A 14 -20.30 -38.49 -16.67
C ILE A 14 -19.35 -37.28 -16.75
N CYS A 15 -18.19 -37.44 -17.38
CA CYS A 15 -17.25 -36.32 -17.56
C CYS A 15 -17.86 -35.17 -18.37
N PHE A 16 -18.60 -35.49 -19.43
CA PHE A 16 -19.23 -34.49 -20.28
C PHE A 16 -20.30 -33.68 -19.53
N VAL A 17 -21.14 -34.35 -18.73
CA VAL A 17 -22.12 -33.68 -17.86
C VAL A 17 -21.43 -32.80 -16.82
N PHE A 18 -20.33 -33.26 -16.25
CA PHE A 18 -19.57 -32.50 -15.25
C PHE A 18 -18.97 -31.21 -15.84
N LEU A 19 -18.40 -31.29 -17.04
CA LEU A 19 -17.83 -30.12 -17.74
C LEU A 19 -18.91 -29.10 -18.12
N ILE A 20 -20.09 -29.55 -18.58
CA ILE A 20 -21.23 -28.65 -18.84
C ILE A 20 -21.73 -28.01 -17.54
N GLY A 21 -21.77 -28.78 -16.45
CA GLY A 21 -22.16 -28.28 -15.13
C GLY A 21 -21.26 -27.15 -14.65
N ILE A 22 -19.94 -27.31 -14.76
CA ILE A 22 -18.96 -26.28 -14.38
C ILE A 22 -19.12 -25.03 -15.25
N GLY A 23 -19.26 -25.18 -16.58
CA GLY A 23 -19.43 -24.05 -17.49
C GLY A 23 -20.71 -23.25 -17.23
N LEU A 24 -21.82 -23.94 -16.94
CA LEU A 24 -23.08 -23.29 -16.57
C LEU A 24 -23.02 -22.64 -15.19
N PHE A 25 -22.30 -23.24 -14.24
CA PHE A 25 -22.11 -22.66 -12.91
C PHE A 25 -21.27 -21.38 -12.99
N GLN A 26 -20.19 -21.36 -13.79
CA GLN A 26 -19.38 -20.15 -13.97
C GLN A 26 -20.17 -19.01 -14.63
N SER A 27 -21.00 -19.30 -15.63
CA SER A 27 -21.80 -18.26 -16.30
C SER A 27 -22.90 -17.70 -15.40
N THR A 28 -23.60 -18.55 -14.66
CA THR A 28 -24.65 -18.10 -13.72
C THR A 28 -24.08 -17.41 -12.48
N PHE A 29 -22.94 -17.86 -11.95
CA PHE A 29 -22.30 -17.23 -10.79
C PHE A 29 -21.72 -15.86 -11.13
N SER A 30 -21.13 -15.71 -12.33
CA SER A 30 -20.71 -14.42 -12.86
C SER A 30 -21.89 -13.46 -13.00
N ASP A 31 -23.00 -13.89 -13.62
CA ASP A 31 -24.19 -13.05 -13.76
C ASP A 31 -24.83 -12.70 -12.39
N TYR A 32 -24.77 -13.59 -11.40
CA TYR A 32 -25.32 -13.31 -10.07
C TYR A 32 -24.50 -12.24 -9.31
N LEU A 33 -23.17 -12.32 -9.38
CA LEU A 33 -22.28 -11.32 -8.77
C LEU A 33 -22.42 -9.96 -9.46
N PHE A 34 -22.45 -9.91 -10.79
CA PHE A 34 -22.52 -8.64 -11.53
C PHE A 34 -23.93 -8.01 -11.61
N LYS A 35 -25.00 -8.77 -11.36
CA LYS A 35 -26.38 -8.24 -11.35
C LYS A 35 -26.79 -7.72 -9.97
N SER A 36 -26.14 -8.17 -8.90
CA SER A 36 -26.32 -7.62 -7.54
C SER A 36 -25.80 -6.18 -7.44
N ASP A 37 -24.69 -5.86 -8.10
CA ASP A 37 -24.14 -4.50 -8.14
C ASP A 37 -24.97 -3.52 -8.97
N ARG A 38 -25.61 -3.98 -10.05
CA ARG A 38 -26.42 -3.09 -10.91
C ARG A 38 -27.77 -2.73 -10.30
N ASN A 39 -28.30 -3.53 -9.39
CA ASN A 39 -29.60 -3.26 -8.74
C ASN A 39 -29.51 -2.34 -7.51
N LYS A 40 -28.31 -2.12 -6.93
CA LYS A 40 -28.14 -1.16 -5.83
C LYS A 40 -27.98 0.30 -6.29
N ILE A 41 -27.79 0.55 -7.58
CA ILE A 41 -27.58 1.91 -8.11
C ILE A 41 -28.90 2.67 -8.34
N ASN A 42 -30.07 2.02 -8.35
CA ASN A 42 -31.32 2.65 -8.81
C ASN A 42 -32.43 2.81 -7.76
N SER A 43 -32.17 2.65 -6.47
CA SER A 43 -33.21 2.86 -5.46
C SER A 43 -32.70 3.51 -4.19
N SER A 44 -32.45 4.83 -4.21
CA SER A 44 -32.88 5.78 -3.17
C SER A 44 -32.19 7.14 -3.31
N SER A 45 -32.73 7.99 -4.19
CA SER A 45 -32.65 9.43 -3.97
C SER A 45 -33.64 9.79 -2.87
N THR A 46 -33.18 10.12 -1.67
CA THR A 46 -33.73 11.13 -0.72
C THR A 46 -33.27 10.85 0.72
N THR A 47 -32.07 11.31 1.07
CA THR A 47 -31.75 12.10 2.29
C THR A 47 -30.25 12.36 2.27
N LEU A 48 -29.88 13.43 1.58
CA LEU A 48 -28.52 13.94 1.50
C LEU A 48 -28.21 14.63 2.84
N GLY A 49 -27.63 13.87 3.77
CA GLY A 49 -27.23 14.40 5.06
C GLY A 49 -26.61 13.31 5.93
N ALA A 50 -25.29 13.18 5.85
CA ALA A 50 -24.35 12.82 6.92
C ALA A 50 -23.20 11.93 6.41
N PHE A 51 -22.06 12.56 6.19
CA PHE A 51 -20.72 12.01 6.41
C PHE A 51 -20.28 10.76 5.61
N HIS A 52 -19.98 10.96 4.33
CA HIS A 52 -18.82 10.32 3.71
C HIS A 52 -17.93 11.42 3.17
N LYS A 53 -16.87 11.74 3.90
CA LYS A 53 -15.84 12.70 3.49
C LYS A 53 -14.60 11.89 3.14
N ASP A 54 -14.55 11.50 1.87
CA ASP A 54 -13.36 11.35 1.05
C ASP A 54 -12.08 10.83 1.74
N ALA A 55 -11.75 9.57 1.49
CA ALA A 55 -10.36 9.20 1.24
C ALA A 55 -9.93 9.97 -0.03
N ARG A 56 -9.56 11.24 0.15
CA ARG A 56 -9.04 12.08 -0.93
C ARG A 56 -7.75 11.43 -1.37
N GLN A 57 -7.71 10.92 -2.61
CA GLN A 57 -6.48 11.01 -3.40
C GLN A 57 -6.14 12.49 -3.45
N ILE A 58 -5.32 12.97 -2.51
CA ILE A 58 -4.82 14.33 -2.58
C ILE A 58 -3.74 14.31 -3.66
N LYS A 59 -4.15 14.63 -4.88
CA LYS A 59 -3.24 14.87 -6.00
C LYS A 59 -2.51 16.19 -5.73
N TRP A 60 -1.49 16.15 -4.87
CA TRP A 60 -0.57 17.27 -4.70
C TRP A 60 0.28 17.36 -5.95
N VAL A 61 -0.21 18.08 -6.96
CA VAL A 61 0.63 18.57 -8.05
C VAL A 61 1.07 19.96 -7.62
N LEU A 62 2.25 20.06 -7.01
CA LEU A 62 2.90 21.35 -6.89
C LEU A 62 3.24 21.78 -8.33
N PRO A 63 2.75 22.93 -8.83
CA PRO A 63 2.76 23.26 -10.26
C PRO A 63 4.15 23.33 -10.92
N ASP A 64 5.21 23.35 -10.13
CA ASP A 64 6.62 23.31 -10.57
C ASP A 64 7.41 22.12 -10.01
N ASN A 65 6.73 21.12 -9.44
CA ASN A 65 7.38 19.96 -8.84
C ASN A 65 7.28 18.75 -9.77
N PRO A 66 8.40 18.19 -10.24
CA PRO A 66 8.40 17.02 -11.12
C PRO A 66 7.89 15.75 -10.43
N ILE A 67 7.71 15.76 -9.10
CA ILE A 67 7.16 14.64 -8.34
C ILE A 67 5.68 14.82 -8.08
N GLN A 68 4.91 13.77 -8.36
CA GLN A 68 3.51 13.62 -7.96
C GLN A 68 3.41 12.68 -6.76
N ILE A 69 2.59 13.04 -5.79
CA ILE A 69 2.25 12.14 -4.70
C ILE A 69 1.15 11.19 -5.17
N VAL A 70 1.42 9.89 -5.12
CA VAL A 70 0.47 8.84 -5.48
C VAL A 70 -0.43 8.52 -4.30
N GLN A 71 0.17 8.24 -3.15
CA GLN A 71 -0.54 7.82 -1.95
C GLN A 71 0.23 8.23 -0.70
N VAL A 72 -0.50 8.59 0.35
CA VAL A 72 0.03 8.75 1.70
C VAL A 72 -0.79 7.85 2.63
N CYS A 73 -0.11 6.96 3.34
CA CYS A 73 -0.73 6.09 4.34
C CYS A 73 -0.09 6.40 5.70
N LYS A 74 -0.91 6.63 6.73
CA LYS A 74 -0.43 7.05 8.04
C LYS A 74 -1.33 6.47 9.12
N GLY A 75 -0.75 6.15 10.27
CA GLY A 75 -1.48 5.63 11.41
C GLY A 75 -0.54 4.85 12.33
N PHE A 76 -1.11 3.86 13.01
CA PHE A 76 -0.38 3.02 13.96
C PHE A 76 -0.36 1.59 13.46
N LEU A 77 0.84 1.02 13.30
CA LEU A 77 1.00 -0.39 12.98
C LEU A 77 0.92 -1.21 14.27
N PRO A 78 0.06 -2.23 14.34
CA PRO A 78 -0.04 -3.08 15.52
C PRO A 78 1.15 -4.04 15.64
N GLU A 79 1.27 -4.66 16.81
CA GLU A 79 2.31 -5.65 17.13
C GLU A 79 2.30 -6.87 16.18
N ASP A 80 1.15 -7.16 15.55
CA ASP A 80 1.02 -8.24 14.54
C ASP A 80 1.97 -8.08 13.34
N PHE A 81 2.47 -6.86 13.08
CA PHE A 81 3.51 -6.58 12.08
C PHE A 81 4.96 -6.71 12.65
N GLY A 82 5.10 -7.36 13.81
CA GLY A 82 6.39 -7.61 14.47
C GLY A 82 6.97 -6.41 15.21
N TYR A 83 6.16 -5.41 15.54
CA TYR A 83 6.56 -4.28 16.40
C TYR A 83 6.42 -4.65 17.88
N GLN A 84 7.25 -4.07 18.76
CA GLN A 84 7.14 -4.30 20.21
C GLN A 84 5.93 -3.61 20.84
N GLU A 85 5.51 -2.51 20.23
CA GLU A 85 4.33 -1.72 20.60
C GLU A 85 3.73 -1.10 19.33
N ALA A 86 2.50 -0.61 19.42
CA ALA A 86 1.85 0.07 18.30
C ALA A 86 2.73 1.23 17.81
N THR A 87 3.24 1.13 16.58
CA THR A 87 4.26 2.06 16.09
C THR A 87 3.64 3.05 15.10
N PRO A 88 3.69 4.37 15.37
CA PRO A 88 3.23 5.36 14.42
C PRO A 88 4.16 5.39 13.20
N LYS A 89 3.59 5.22 12.01
CA LYS A 89 4.35 5.16 10.77
C LYS A 89 3.63 5.90 9.65
N VAL A 90 4.42 6.48 8.76
CA VAL A 90 3.92 7.17 7.57
C VAL A 90 4.64 6.63 6.34
N PHE A 91 3.87 6.21 5.35
CA PHE A 91 4.34 5.90 4.01
C PHE A 91 3.92 7.00 3.04
N VAL A 92 4.84 7.41 2.19
CA VAL A 92 4.62 8.33 1.09
C VAL A 92 5.10 7.66 -0.19
N PHE A 93 4.18 7.46 -1.13
CA PHE A 93 4.47 6.92 -2.45
C PHE A 93 4.50 8.04 -3.49
N LEU A 94 5.57 8.05 -4.27
CA LEU A 94 5.90 9.13 -5.19
C LEU A 94 6.00 8.59 -6.61
N ALA A 95 5.55 9.40 -7.57
CA ALA A 95 5.72 9.20 -8.99
C ALA A 95 6.44 10.41 -9.59
N SER A 96 7.04 10.24 -10.76
CA SER A 96 7.52 11.33 -11.60
C SER A 96 7.23 10.96 -13.05
N ASN A 97 6.94 11.96 -13.87
CA ASN A 97 6.37 11.74 -15.20
C ASN A 97 7.33 11.01 -16.16
N ASP A 98 8.63 11.20 -15.99
CA ASP A 98 9.62 10.74 -16.98
C ASP A 98 10.82 10.00 -16.36
N ILE A 99 11.06 10.14 -15.06
CA ILE A 99 12.29 9.65 -14.39
C ILE A 99 11.98 9.18 -12.98
N ASP A 100 12.59 8.07 -12.58
CA ASP A 100 12.49 7.55 -11.21
C ASP A 100 13.19 8.51 -10.23
N PRO A 101 12.47 9.05 -9.23
CA PRO A 101 13.06 9.95 -8.27
C PRO A 101 13.97 9.18 -7.31
N LYS A 102 15.27 9.47 -7.33
CA LYS A 102 16.18 8.90 -6.34
C LYS A 102 16.05 9.72 -5.06
N ILE A 103 15.40 9.16 -4.04
CA ILE A 103 15.35 9.81 -2.73
C ILE A 103 16.75 9.79 -2.15
N ILE A 104 17.28 10.96 -1.81
CA ILE A 104 18.60 11.12 -1.19
C ILE A 104 18.45 11.04 0.32
N THR A 105 17.46 11.76 0.85
CA THR A 105 17.15 11.74 2.27
C THR A 105 15.73 12.23 2.53
N ALA A 106 15.04 11.62 3.48
CA ALA A 106 13.83 12.17 4.08
C ALA A 106 14.16 12.65 5.48
N ARG A 107 13.86 13.91 5.78
CA ARG A 107 14.16 14.57 7.04
C ARG A 107 12.88 14.92 7.73
N PHE A 108 12.75 14.47 8.97
CA PHE A 108 11.70 14.95 9.83
C PHE A 108 12.04 16.34 10.37
N ARG A 109 11.14 17.30 10.21
CA ARG A 109 11.20 18.61 10.87
C ARG A 109 10.12 18.72 11.95
N PRO A 110 10.49 18.61 13.24
CA PRO A 110 9.58 18.96 14.30
C PRO A 110 9.12 20.40 14.17
N ASN A 111 7.95 20.70 14.70
CA ASN A 111 7.57 22.09 14.84
C ASN A 111 8.49 22.72 15.89
N GLU A 112 9.48 23.52 15.49
CA GLU A 112 10.45 24.15 16.41
C GLU A 112 9.79 25.00 17.51
N ARG A 113 8.53 25.41 17.32
CA ARG A 113 7.74 26.11 18.35
C ARG A 113 7.19 25.19 19.44
N ILE A 114 7.04 23.89 19.14
CA ILE A 114 6.45 22.87 20.01
C ILE A 114 7.55 21.96 20.58
N ASN A 115 8.55 21.59 19.78
CA ASN A 115 9.65 20.72 20.20
C ASN A 115 11.03 21.23 19.73
N PRO A 116 11.62 22.22 20.43
CA PRO A 116 12.97 22.72 20.17
C PRO A 116 14.00 21.68 20.64
N GLY A 117 14.21 20.63 19.85
CA GLY A 117 15.15 19.56 20.18
C GLY A 117 14.98 18.25 19.41
N ALA A 118 13.92 18.09 18.61
CA ALA A 118 13.76 16.85 17.85
C ALA A 118 14.86 16.71 16.80
N GLN A 119 15.47 15.52 16.79
CA GLN A 119 16.63 15.22 15.98
C GLN A 119 16.21 15.02 14.52
N GLU A 120 17.04 15.50 13.60
CA GLU A 120 16.90 15.21 12.18
C GLU A 120 17.11 13.70 11.98
N ILE A 121 16.06 13.00 11.54
CA ILE A 121 16.17 11.60 11.15
C ILE A 121 16.66 11.60 9.69
N SER A 122 17.83 11.02 9.43
CA SER A 122 18.29 10.75 8.07
C SER A 122 17.74 9.41 7.60
N SER A 123 17.16 9.38 6.40
CA SER A 123 16.69 8.12 5.84
C SER A 123 17.81 7.25 5.27
N VAL A 124 17.58 5.93 5.23
CA VAL A 124 18.48 4.92 4.67
C VAL A 124 17.84 4.28 3.43
N ASP A 125 18.64 3.97 2.41
CA ASP A 125 18.15 3.23 1.25
C ASP A 125 17.70 1.84 1.70
N ALA A 126 16.50 1.44 1.30
CA ALA A 126 15.95 0.15 1.59
C ALA A 126 16.95 -0.94 1.21
N LEU A 127 17.55 -0.90 0.02
CA LEU A 127 18.47 -1.93 -0.45
C LEU A 127 19.75 -2.08 0.39
N GLU A 128 20.15 -1.04 1.13
CA GLU A 128 21.36 -1.04 1.98
C GLU A 128 21.12 -1.59 3.38
N LEU A 129 19.86 -1.64 3.81
CA LEU A 129 19.51 -2.30 5.05
C LEU A 129 19.71 -3.81 4.83
N ASP A 130 20.59 -4.44 5.61
CA ASP A 130 20.72 -5.90 5.66
C ASP A 130 19.48 -6.45 6.39
N TRP A 131 18.86 -7.53 5.88
CA TRP A 131 17.62 -8.13 6.44
C TRP A 131 17.73 -9.61 6.73
N ASN A 132 18.94 -10.19 6.70
CA ASN A 132 19.18 -11.50 7.33
C ASN A 132 19.13 -11.40 8.88
N PHE A 133 18.35 -10.46 9.42
CA PHE A 133 18.30 -10.09 10.83
C PHE A 133 17.35 -11.00 11.60
N PRO A 134 17.88 -11.93 12.42
CA PRO A 134 17.06 -12.78 13.27
C PRO A 134 16.62 -12.00 14.51
N GLU A 135 15.31 -11.95 14.74
CA GLU A 135 14.62 -11.97 16.05
C GLU A 135 14.92 -10.89 17.11
N ASN A 136 15.94 -10.03 16.96
CA ASN A 136 16.35 -9.09 18.01
C ASN A 136 16.71 -7.69 17.49
N LEU A 137 15.93 -7.17 16.55
CA LEU A 137 15.80 -5.72 16.48
C LEU A 137 14.99 -5.31 17.72
N GLU A 138 15.69 -4.97 18.79
CA GLU A 138 15.22 -3.87 19.63
C GLU A 138 14.99 -2.69 18.66
N ARG A 139 13.74 -2.51 18.18
CA ARG A 139 13.29 -1.42 17.29
C ARG A 139 13.34 -0.09 18.09
N LYS A 140 14.53 0.28 18.58
CA LYS A 140 14.76 1.40 19.51
C LYS A 140 15.10 2.73 18.84
N PHE A 141 15.13 2.80 17.52
CA PHE A 141 15.50 4.03 16.80
C PHE A 141 14.48 4.37 15.74
N PHE A 142 14.02 5.62 15.72
CA PHE A 142 13.22 6.19 14.65
C PHE A 142 13.93 5.99 13.31
N ARG A 143 13.31 5.23 12.40
CA ARG A 143 13.85 4.95 11.08
C ARG A 143 13.07 5.69 10.03
N ALA A 144 13.80 6.35 9.14
CA ALA A 144 13.29 6.68 7.83
C ALA A 144 13.95 5.73 6.81
N GLU A 145 13.16 5.08 5.98
CA GLU A 145 13.64 4.27 4.87
C GLU A 145 13.07 4.81 3.55
N HIS A 146 13.79 4.60 2.46
CA HIS A 146 13.33 4.98 1.14
C HIS A 146 13.84 4.03 0.08
N GLY A 147 13.18 3.96 -1.06
CA GLY A 147 13.65 3.13 -2.16
C GLY A 147 12.86 3.31 -3.43
N ASN A 148 13.38 2.74 -4.50
CA ASN A 148 12.68 2.55 -5.76
C ASN A 148 11.92 1.21 -5.70
N ILE A 149 10.65 1.22 -6.12
CA ILE A 149 9.77 0.04 -6.04
C ILE A 149 10.23 -1.07 -6.98
N GLU A 150 10.65 -0.72 -8.19
CA GLU A 150 11.14 -1.68 -9.19
C GLU A 150 12.47 -2.30 -8.74
N ALA A 151 13.42 -1.48 -8.31
CA ALA A 151 14.71 -1.97 -7.79
C ALA A 151 14.55 -2.88 -6.57
N LEU A 152 13.58 -2.59 -5.69
CA LEU A 152 13.28 -3.44 -4.54
C LEU A 152 12.58 -4.74 -4.95
N SER A 153 11.69 -4.70 -5.95
CA SER A 153 11.07 -5.90 -6.54
C SER A 153 12.13 -6.81 -7.18
N GLU A 154 13.07 -6.25 -7.94
CA GLU A 154 14.19 -7.00 -8.51
C GLU A 154 15.08 -7.61 -7.42
N PHE A 155 15.36 -6.84 -6.36
CA PHE A 155 16.11 -7.33 -5.20
C PHE A 155 15.40 -8.50 -4.53
N ASP A 156 14.08 -8.40 -4.31
CA ASP A 156 13.26 -9.45 -3.72
C ASP A 156 13.28 -10.73 -4.56
N GLN A 157 13.14 -10.62 -5.88
CA GLN A 157 13.21 -11.76 -6.79
C GLN A 157 14.59 -12.43 -6.78
N LYS A 158 15.66 -11.65 -6.70
CA LYS A 158 17.03 -12.15 -6.76
C LYS A 158 17.47 -12.81 -5.45
N ASN A 159 17.04 -12.27 -4.32
CA ASN A 159 17.48 -12.71 -2.99
C ASN A 159 16.41 -13.53 -2.25
N GLU A 160 15.30 -13.85 -2.91
CA GLU A 160 14.16 -14.59 -2.33
C GLU A 160 13.61 -13.92 -1.06
N THR A 161 13.59 -12.59 -1.03
CA THR A 161 13.00 -11.79 0.05
C THR A 161 11.57 -11.33 -0.30
N ARG A 162 10.81 -10.86 0.70
CA ARG A 162 9.42 -10.38 0.54
C ARG A 162 9.27 -8.94 1.02
N ARG A 163 10.24 -8.09 0.72
CA ARG A 163 10.33 -6.80 1.38
C ARG A 163 9.36 -5.78 0.83
N LEU A 164 9.23 -5.72 -0.49
CA LEU A 164 8.24 -4.90 -1.14
C LEU A 164 6.83 -5.31 -0.68
N ASP A 165 6.56 -6.61 -0.58
CA ASP A 165 5.29 -7.13 -0.05
C ASP A 165 5.03 -6.59 1.36
N ASN A 166 5.99 -6.71 2.28
CA ASN A 166 5.83 -6.23 3.66
C ASN A 166 5.58 -4.73 3.73
N ILE A 167 6.30 -3.94 2.93
CA ILE A 167 6.10 -2.48 2.84
C ILE A 167 4.70 -2.15 2.34
N LEU A 168 4.23 -2.87 1.31
CA LEU A 168 2.91 -2.69 0.74
C LEU A 168 1.80 -3.14 1.69
N GLU A 169 2.02 -4.20 2.47
CA GLU A 169 1.09 -4.70 3.48
C GLU A 169 0.94 -3.69 4.62
N GLU A 170 2.04 -3.23 5.20
CA GLU A 170 2.04 -2.19 6.24
C GLU A 170 1.37 -0.91 5.74
N ALA A 171 1.76 -0.43 4.56
CA ALA A 171 1.19 0.79 3.98
C ALA A 171 -0.31 0.65 3.72
N SER A 172 -0.73 -0.43 3.07
CA SER A 172 -2.14 -0.67 2.77
C SER A 172 -2.97 -0.79 4.03
N PHE A 173 -2.48 -1.50 5.04
CA PHE A 173 -3.14 -1.59 6.34
C PHE A 173 -3.40 -0.21 6.93
N LEU A 174 -2.39 0.67 6.96
CA LEU A 174 -2.54 2.04 7.47
C LEU A 174 -3.55 2.86 6.67
N CYS A 175 -3.63 2.65 5.36
CA CYS A 175 -4.60 3.29 4.48
C CYS A 175 -6.04 2.77 4.68
N THR A 176 -6.21 1.57 5.24
CA THR A 176 -7.51 0.90 5.40
C THR A 176 -7.87 0.62 6.85
N GLN A 177 -7.13 1.15 7.83
CA GLN A 177 -7.32 0.89 9.26
C GLN A 177 -8.72 1.29 9.78
N SER A 178 -9.42 2.20 9.09
CA SER A 178 -10.79 2.60 9.44
C SER A 178 -11.87 1.62 8.96
N VAL A 179 -11.52 0.63 8.14
CA VAL A 179 -12.45 -0.38 7.62
C VAL A 179 -12.65 -1.45 8.69
N VAL A 180 -13.85 -1.52 9.25
CA VAL A 180 -14.17 -2.39 10.41
C VAL A 180 -14.33 -3.86 10.03
N ASP A 181 -14.86 -4.15 8.85
CA ASP A 181 -15.05 -5.52 8.38
C ASP A 181 -13.73 -6.09 7.84
N PRO A 182 -13.17 -7.17 8.42
CA PRO A 182 -11.88 -7.71 8.03
C PRO A 182 -11.82 -8.16 6.56
N PHE A 183 -12.89 -8.76 6.03
CA PHE A 183 -12.92 -9.18 4.64
C PHE A 183 -12.92 -7.99 3.68
N GLN A 184 -13.68 -6.94 4.02
CA GLN A 184 -13.66 -5.70 3.25
C GLN A 184 -12.30 -5.00 3.37
N GLN A 185 -11.66 -5.03 4.53
CA GLN A 185 -10.34 -4.44 4.75
C GLN A 185 -9.30 -5.11 3.85
N GLU A 186 -9.25 -6.43 3.79
CA GLU A 186 -8.33 -7.18 2.93
C GLU A 186 -8.52 -6.82 1.44
N LEU A 187 -9.77 -6.75 0.97
CA LEU A 187 -10.09 -6.34 -0.40
C LEU A 187 -9.67 -4.89 -0.69
N GLU A 188 -9.85 -3.98 0.26
CA GLU A 188 -9.38 -2.59 0.10
C GLU A 188 -7.85 -2.51 0.14
N MET A 189 -7.19 -3.31 0.97
CA MET A 189 -5.74 -3.39 1.03
C MET A 189 -5.18 -3.82 -0.33
N GLU A 190 -5.73 -4.87 -0.95
CA GLU A 190 -5.32 -5.32 -2.29
C GLU A 190 -5.48 -4.21 -3.34
N LYS A 191 -6.60 -3.48 -3.33
CA LYS A 191 -6.81 -2.32 -4.24
C LYS A 191 -5.76 -1.24 -4.04
N VAL A 192 -5.42 -0.93 -2.79
CA VAL A 192 -4.38 0.06 -2.47
C VAL A 192 -3.01 -0.40 -2.97
N GLN A 193 -2.66 -1.68 -2.77
CA GLN A 193 -1.39 -2.24 -3.26
C GLN A 193 -1.30 -2.15 -4.79
N LEU A 194 -2.35 -2.56 -5.49
CA LEU A 194 -2.42 -2.49 -6.95
C LEU A 194 -2.31 -1.04 -7.45
N ALA A 195 -2.97 -0.09 -6.78
CA ALA A 195 -2.88 1.32 -7.13
C ALA A 195 -1.47 1.88 -6.92
N ILE A 196 -0.79 1.50 -5.83
CA ILE A 196 0.61 1.88 -5.57
C ILE A 196 1.51 1.30 -6.64
N LEU A 197 1.47 -0.01 -6.88
CA LEU A 197 2.32 -0.69 -7.86
C LEU A 197 2.12 -0.16 -9.29
N ALA A 198 0.90 0.23 -9.65
CA ALA A 198 0.61 0.74 -10.98
C ALA A 198 1.12 2.18 -11.22
N ASN A 199 1.29 2.99 -10.16
CA ASN A 199 1.49 4.44 -10.31
C ASN A 199 2.74 4.97 -9.63
N ALA A 200 3.18 4.36 -8.53
CA ALA A 200 4.33 4.82 -7.77
C ALA A 200 5.64 4.27 -8.35
N LYS A 201 6.69 5.08 -8.26
CA LYS A 201 8.06 4.73 -8.62
C LYS A 201 8.96 4.56 -7.41
N SER A 202 8.67 5.32 -6.36
CA SER A 202 9.48 5.34 -5.15
C SER A 202 8.62 5.49 -3.92
N PHE A 203 9.18 5.13 -2.77
CA PHE A 203 8.53 5.30 -1.49
C PHE A 203 9.48 5.92 -0.46
N VAL A 204 8.89 6.58 0.52
CA VAL A 204 9.52 6.95 1.78
C VAL A 204 8.65 6.35 2.88
N SER A 205 9.26 5.70 3.86
CA SER A 205 8.60 5.29 5.09
C SER A 205 9.31 5.89 6.29
N ILE A 206 8.54 6.37 7.27
CA ILE A 206 9.07 7.08 8.45
C ILE A 206 8.33 6.59 9.69
N GLU A 207 9.07 6.02 10.64
CA GLU A 207 8.61 5.78 12.00
C GLU A 207 8.72 7.07 12.83
N TRP A 208 7.69 7.35 13.62
CA TRP A 208 7.48 8.66 14.21
C TRP A 208 7.46 8.67 15.73
N PRO A 209 7.90 9.73 16.43
CA PRO A 209 7.58 9.91 17.86
C PRO A 209 6.17 10.47 18.04
N GLU A 210 5.26 9.70 18.64
CA GLU A 210 3.83 10.01 18.87
C GLU A 210 3.51 11.47 19.30
N ASP A 211 4.45 12.19 19.91
CA ASP A 211 4.26 13.50 20.53
C ASP A 211 4.22 14.71 19.55
N ASP A 212 4.54 14.56 18.26
CA ASP A 212 4.60 15.72 17.35
C ASP A 212 3.46 15.75 16.32
N SER A 213 2.36 16.40 16.70
CA SER A 213 1.09 16.45 15.94
C SER A 213 1.08 17.42 14.74
N ARG A 214 2.16 18.18 14.49
CA ARG A 214 2.18 19.23 13.43
C ARG A 214 3.52 19.35 12.74
N ALA A 215 3.76 18.41 11.85
CA ALA A 215 5.12 18.03 11.62
C ALA A 215 5.36 17.86 10.13
N GLU A 216 6.52 18.32 9.65
CA GLU A 216 6.80 18.34 8.22
C GLU A 216 7.84 17.30 7.89
N VAL A 217 7.64 16.58 6.79
CA VAL A 217 8.68 15.76 6.19
C VAL A 217 9.23 16.50 4.99
N ASP A 218 10.51 16.81 5.06
CA ASP A 218 11.29 17.20 3.90
C ASP A 218 11.77 15.96 3.16
N ILE A 219 11.39 15.79 1.92
CA ILE A 219 11.96 14.76 1.05
C ILE A 219 12.91 15.46 0.09
N LEU A 220 14.20 15.13 0.19
CA LEU A 220 15.21 15.50 -0.79
C LEU A 220 15.37 14.35 -1.78
N TYR A 221 15.32 14.68 -3.06
CA TYR A 221 15.42 13.72 -4.14
C TYR A 221 16.20 14.29 -5.31
N GLU A 222 16.78 13.39 -6.09
CA GLU A 222 17.54 13.66 -7.29
C GLU A 222 16.72 13.29 -8.52
N LEU A 223 16.66 14.21 -9.48
CA LEU A 223 16.11 13.99 -10.82
C LEU A 223 17.02 14.69 -11.81
N ASN A 224 17.53 13.96 -12.81
CA ASN A 224 18.48 14.49 -13.81
C ASN A 224 19.68 15.23 -13.20
N ASP A 225 20.37 14.60 -12.25
CA ASP A 225 21.53 15.16 -11.55
C ASP A 225 21.26 16.48 -10.81
N ARG A 226 19.98 16.78 -10.56
CA ARG A 226 19.54 17.96 -9.81
C ARG A 226 18.80 17.55 -8.55
N ILE A 227 19.17 18.17 -7.45
CA ILE A 227 18.55 17.95 -6.15
C ILE A 227 17.35 18.89 -6.01
N PHE A 228 16.21 18.31 -5.66
CA PHE A 228 14.97 18.99 -5.36
C PHE A 228 14.54 18.68 -3.93
N ARG A 229 13.62 19.48 -3.42
CA ARG A 229 13.04 19.33 -2.09
C ARG A 229 11.53 19.48 -2.15
N THR A 230 10.83 18.49 -1.64
CA THR A 230 9.39 18.52 -1.40
C THR A 230 9.15 18.57 0.09
N ARG A 231 8.20 19.42 0.53
CA ARG A 231 7.74 19.41 1.91
C ARG A 231 6.35 18.81 1.97
N LEU A 232 6.18 17.85 2.86
CA LEU A 232 4.91 17.19 3.10
C LEU A 232 4.44 17.53 4.50
N PRO A 233 3.34 18.30 4.64
CA PRO A 233 2.73 18.48 5.95
C PRO A 233 2.12 17.15 6.38
N LEU A 234 2.66 16.57 7.45
CA LEU A 234 2.03 15.48 8.18
C LEU A 234 1.12 16.10 9.23
N ASP A 235 -0.09 16.48 8.80
CA ASP A 235 -1.16 16.72 9.76
C ASP A 235 -1.60 15.35 10.28
N LEU A 236 -1.18 14.97 11.49
CA LEU A 236 -1.52 13.68 12.10
C LEU A 236 -2.86 13.72 12.85
N THR A 237 -3.66 14.78 12.70
CA THR A 237 -5.02 14.80 13.25
C THR A 237 -5.86 13.74 12.51
N ILE A 238 -6.09 12.60 13.17
CA ILE A 238 -7.01 11.53 12.75
C ILE A 238 -8.43 11.95 13.13
#